data_AF-A0A964LKK5-F1
#
_entry.id   AF-A0A964LKK5-F1
#
_cell.length_a   1.000
_cell.length_b   1.000
_cell.length_c   1.000
_cell.angle_alpha   90.00
_cell.angle_beta   90.00
_cell.angle_gamma   90.00
#
_symmetry.space_group_name_H-M   'P 1'
#
loop_
_entity.id
_entity.type
_entity.pdbx_description
1 polymer ?
#
loop_
_entity_poly.entity_id
_entity_poly.type
_entity_poly.pdbx_seq_one_letter_code
_entity_poly.pdbx_strand_id
1 'polypeptide(L)'
;MRSLDLVAILLTGAISATLASSAAAQAAAPAATAAANPKLLGTWEGPYTTDGPSGTMTVTLAKDGTGFKVTASLGGGEAPAPGEPRDLVIDGDTVTWKQVFGEYDVTFKATLSPDGAQVTGTLEAMQGGSFVGGGSYTLAKK
;
A
#
# COMPACT_ATOMS: atom_id res chain seq x y z
N MET A 1 -44.20 -7.59 -75.61
CA MET A 1 -42.86 -7.46 -76.25
C MET A 1 -41.93 -6.79 -75.26
N ARG A 2 -40.70 -7.32 -75.14
CA ARG A 2 -39.54 -6.88 -74.33
C ARG A 2 -39.62 -7.32 -72.85
N SER A 3 -38.94 -8.44 -72.54
CA SER A 3 -37.50 -8.57 -72.18
C SER A 3 -37.32 -8.21 -70.70
N LEU A 4 -37.21 -9.20 -69.81
CA LEU A 4 -35.94 -9.77 -69.33
C LEU A 4 -34.94 -8.68 -68.92
N ASP A 5 -34.82 -8.44 -67.62
CA ASP A 5 -33.50 -8.21 -67.06
C ASP A 5 -33.34 -8.92 -65.71
N LEU A 6 -32.30 -9.74 -65.75
CA LEU A 6 -31.74 -10.62 -64.74
C LEU A 6 -30.88 -9.73 -63.83
N VAL A 7 -31.17 -9.63 -62.54
CA VAL A 7 -30.23 -9.00 -61.59
C VAL A 7 -29.62 -10.08 -60.71
N ALA A 8 -28.38 -10.40 -61.08
CA ALA A 8 -27.51 -11.33 -60.38
C ALA A 8 -26.94 -10.69 -59.10
N ILE A 9 -27.12 -11.42 -57.99
CA ILE A 9 -26.13 -11.82 -56.98
C ILE A 9 -24.89 -10.92 -56.84
N LEU A 10 -24.67 -10.43 -55.61
CA LEU A 10 -23.38 -10.58 -54.90
C LEU A 10 -23.57 -10.42 -53.39
N LEU A 11 -23.60 -11.57 -52.70
CA LEU A 11 -23.42 -11.65 -51.25
C LEU A 11 -21.96 -11.35 -50.93
N THR A 12 -21.69 -10.24 -50.24
CA THR A 12 -20.39 -9.99 -49.62
C THR A 12 -20.54 -10.24 -48.11
N GLY A 13 -20.41 -11.50 -47.72
CA GLY A 13 -20.33 -11.88 -46.30
C GLY A 13 -18.97 -11.47 -45.74
N ALA A 14 -18.95 -10.46 -44.87
CA ALA A 14 -17.77 -10.11 -44.10
C ALA A 14 -17.48 -11.21 -43.08
N ILE A 15 -16.32 -11.87 -43.21
CA ILE A 15 -15.83 -12.84 -42.25
C ILE A 15 -15.23 -12.06 -41.08
N SER A 16 -15.97 -11.95 -39.98
CA SER A 16 -15.43 -11.43 -38.71
C SER A 16 -14.57 -12.51 -38.06
N ALA A 17 -13.25 -12.38 -38.15
CA ALA A 17 -12.30 -13.17 -37.38
C ALA A 17 -12.29 -12.68 -35.93
N THR A 18 -12.93 -13.40 -35.03
CA THR A 18 -12.81 -13.22 -33.58
C THR A 18 -11.43 -13.67 -33.13
N LEU A 19 -10.54 -12.72 -32.84
CA LEU A 19 -9.29 -13.00 -32.12
C LEU A 19 -9.64 -13.30 -30.65
N ALA A 20 -9.64 -14.59 -30.31
CA ALA A 20 -9.70 -15.03 -28.92
C ALA A 20 -8.36 -14.69 -28.24
N SER A 21 -8.31 -13.57 -27.53
CA SER A 21 -7.21 -13.25 -26.63
C SER A 21 -7.17 -14.29 -25.51
N SER A 22 -6.22 -15.23 -25.60
CA SER A 22 -5.84 -16.06 -24.45
C SER A 22 -5.19 -15.17 -23.41
N ALA A 23 -5.98 -14.67 -22.46
CA ALA A 23 -5.49 -14.15 -21.20
C ALA A 23 -4.95 -15.33 -20.39
N ALA A 24 -3.70 -15.71 -20.64
CA ALA A 24 -2.98 -16.58 -19.74
C ALA A 24 -2.90 -15.85 -18.39
N ALA A 25 -3.58 -16.41 -17.39
CA ALA A 25 -3.46 -16.00 -16.00
C ALA A 25 -1.99 -16.12 -15.60
N GLN A 26 -1.25 -15.03 -15.72
CA GLN A 26 0.09 -14.92 -15.19
C GLN A 26 -0.05 -14.95 -13.67
N ALA A 27 0.07 -16.15 -13.10
CA ALA A 27 0.20 -16.33 -11.68
C ALA A 27 1.32 -15.39 -11.23
N ALA A 28 0.96 -14.34 -10.49
CA ALA A 28 1.92 -13.38 -9.97
C ALA A 28 2.94 -14.17 -9.15
N ALA A 29 4.19 -14.22 -9.63
CA ALA A 29 5.26 -14.78 -8.84
C ALA A 29 5.29 -14.03 -7.49
N PRO A 30 5.44 -14.73 -6.36
CA PRO A 30 5.52 -14.07 -5.06
C PRO A 30 6.62 -13.01 -5.11
N ALA A 31 6.23 -11.76 -4.85
CA ALA A 31 7.16 -10.64 -4.88
C ALA A 31 8.32 -10.94 -3.92
N ALA A 32 9.54 -11.00 -4.44
CA ALA A 32 10.73 -11.18 -3.63
C ALA A 32 10.80 -10.01 -2.63
N THR A 33 10.68 -10.29 -1.34
CA THR A 33 10.86 -9.29 -0.30
C THR A 33 12.33 -8.88 -0.31
N ALA A 34 12.62 -7.62 -0.63
CA ALA A 34 13.99 -7.14 -0.58
C ALA A 34 14.53 -7.23 0.86
N ALA A 35 15.84 -7.44 0.99
CA ALA A 35 16.46 -7.47 2.30
C ALA A 35 16.31 -6.10 2.98
N ALA A 36 15.77 -6.09 4.21
CA ALA A 36 15.60 -4.86 4.98
C ALA A 36 16.95 -4.19 5.25
N ASN A 37 17.01 -2.86 5.16
CA ASN A 37 18.15 -2.10 5.63
C ASN A 37 18.28 -2.27 7.16
N PRO A 38 19.42 -2.79 7.68
CA PRO A 38 19.58 -3.01 9.12
C PRO A 38 19.49 -1.72 9.95
N LYS A 39 19.71 -0.55 9.35
CA LYS A 39 19.57 0.75 10.02
C LYS A 39 18.12 1.07 10.42
N LEU A 40 17.13 0.48 9.75
CA LEU A 40 15.70 0.61 10.09
C LEU A 40 15.37 0.00 11.47
N LEU A 41 16.15 -0.97 11.93
CA LEU A 41 15.92 -1.62 13.22
C LEU A 41 16.17 -0.63 14.37
N GLY A 42 15.27 -0.66 15.36
CA GLY A 42 15.33 0.18 16.54
C GLY A 42 13.99 0.85 16.85
N THR A 43 14.04 1.78 17.80
CA THR A 43 12.90 2.62 18.17
C THR A 43 13.10 4.01 17.58
N TRP A 44 12.02 4.55 17.02
CA TRP A 44 11.93 5.84 16.37
C TRP A 44 10.85 6.64 17.05
N GLU A 45 11.10 7.92 17.29
CA GLU A 45 10.16 8.80 17.98
C GLU A 45 10.19 10.19 17.35
N GLY A 46 9.03 10.83 17.24
CA GLY A 46 8.95 12.18 16.72
C GLY A 46 7.52 12.66 16.50
N PRO A 47 7.34 13.89 16.01
CA PRO A 47 6.02 14.43 15.77
C PRO A 47 5.33 13.76 14.57
N TYR A 48 4.01 13.67 14.65
CA TYR A 48 3.13 13.39 13.53
C TYR A 48 2.04 14.48 13.44
N THR A 49 1.58 14.71 12.21
CA THR A 49 0.50 15.64 11.89
C THR A 49 -0.52 14.93 11.02
N THR A 50 -1.79 15.09 11.32
CA THR A 50 -2.90 14.59 10.48
C THR A 50 -3.93 15.68 10.25
N ASP A 51 -4.92 15.42 9.41
CA ASP A 51 -6.12 16.27 9.28
C ASP A 51 -6.96 16.33 10.57
N GLY A 52 -6.73 15.41 11.51
CA GLY A 52 -7.35 15.35 12.84
C GLY A 52 -6.30 15.55 13.95
N PRO A 53 -6.08 14.54 14.82
CA PRO A 53 -5.15 14.68 15.94
C PRO A 53 -3.70 14.80 15.44
N SER A 54 -2.91 15.61 16.14
CA SER A 54 -1.46 15.68 15.99
C SER A 54 -0.80 15.38 17.33
N GLY A 55 0.42 14.87 17.31
CA GLY A 55 1.09 14.47 18.55
C GLY A 55 2.45 13.85 18.34
N THR A 56 2.85 12.96 19.25
CA THR A 56 4.11 12.22 19.17
C THR A 56 3.82 10.80 18.73
N MET A 57 4.56 10.27 17.78
CA MET A 57 4.49 8.86 17.39
C MET A 57 5.75 8.14 17.83
N THR A 58 5.60 6.91 18.30
CA THR A 58 6.71 5.98 18.55
C THR A 58 6.54 4.76 17.68
N VAL A 59 7.59 4.37 16.96
CA VAL A 59 7.63 3.17 16.12
C VAL A 59 8.83 2.33 16.50
N THR A 60 8.65 1.05 16.79
CA THR A 60 9.74 0.11 16.97
C THR A 60 9.70 -0.93 15.87
N LEU A 61 10.82 -1.08 15.15
CA LEU A 61 11.04 -2.16 14.21
C LEU A 61 12.10 -3.10 14.77
N ALA A 62 11.71 -4.36 14.98
CA ALA A 62 12.58 -5.40 15.50
C ALA A 62 12.63 -6.58 14.54
N LYS A 63 13.71 -7.36 14.65
CA LYS A 63 13.81 -8.68 14.02
C LYS A 63 13.70 -9.73 15.12
N ASP A 64 12.74 -10.62 15.01
CA ASP A 64 12.67 -11.83 15.80
C ASP A 64 13.19 -13.02 14.97
N GLY A 65 13.41 -14.18 15.60
CA GLY A 65 13.93 -15.36 14.92
C GLY A 65 13.07 -15.86 13.76
N THR A 66 11.84 -15.35 13.61
CA THR A 66 10.87 -15.74 12.59
C THR A 66 10.62 -14.68 11.53
N GLY A 67 11.02 -13.42 11.74
CA GLY A 67 10.80 -12.34 10.78
C GLY A 67 11.00 -10.95 11.38
N PHE A 68 10.34 -9.97 10.77
CA PHE A 68 10.30 -8.60 11.28
C PHE A 68 8.99 -8.37 12.04
N LYS A 69 9.09 -7.58 13.10
CA LYS A 69 7.95 -7.12 13.89
C LYS A 69 7.99 -5.60 13.95
N VAL A 70 6.86 -4.97 13.66
CA VAL A 70 6.65 -3.54 13.89
C VAL A 70 5.68 -3.35 15.05
N THR A 71 5.87 -2.32 15.85
CA THR A 71 4.90 -1.80 16.81
C THR A 71 4.85 -0.30 16.68
N ALA A 72 3.67 0.28 16.50
CA ALA A 72 3.49 1.72 16.49
C ALA A 72 2.44 2.15 17.53
N SER A 73 2.70 3.29 18.16
CA SER A 73 1.79 3.96 19.09
C SER A 73 1.74 5.44 18.78
N LEU A 74 0.53 6.00 18.83
CA LEU A 74 0.29 7.43 18.72
C LEU A 74 0.08 7.98 20.13
N GLY A 75 0.96 8.88 20.54
CA GLY A 75 0.83 9.72 21.72
C GLY A 75 0.03 10.98 21.42
N GLY A 76 -0.68 11.45 22.43
CA GLY A 76 -1.69 12.51 22.32
C GLY A 76 -2.97 12.04 23.00
N GLY A 77 -3.61 12.88 23.82
CA GLY A 77 -4.67 12.47 24.74
C GLY A 77 -5.93 11.89 24.10
N GLU A 78 -6.05 11.95 22.77
CA GLU A 78 -7.24 11.55 22.01
C GLU A 78 -7.00 10.32 21.10
N ALA A 79 -5.76 9.83 20.98
CA ALA A 79 -5.49 8.68 20.12
C ALA A 79 -6.01 7.37 20.76
N PRO A 80 -6.82 6.56 20.07
CA PRO A 80 -7.23 5.25 20.56
C PRO A 80 -6.03 4.32 20.79
N ALA A 81 -6.22 3.29 21.63
CA ALA A 81 -5.22 2.26 21.80
C ALA A 81 -4.96 1.53 20.46
N PRO A 82 -3.69 1.27 20.11
CA PRO A 82 -3.36 0.54 18.89
C PRO A 82 -3.79 -0.93 18.97
N GLY A 83 -4.35 -1.45 17.88
CA GLY A 83 -4.46 -2.88 17.62
C GLY A 83 -3.14 -3.49 17.13
N GLU A 84 -3.15 -4.78 16.79
CA GLU A 84 -1.97 -5.48 16.26
C GLU A 84 -1.64 -5.01 14.82
N PRO A 85 -0.36 -4.74 14.52
CA PRO A 85 0.08 -4.48 13.15
C PRO A 85 -0.05 -5.71 12.23
N ARG A 86 -0.39 -5.46 10.96
CA ARG A 86 -0.52 -6.47 9.90
C ARG A 86 0.03 -5.96 8.57
N ASP A 87 0.07 -6.84 7.58
CA ASP A 87 0.49 -6.51 6.21
C ASP A 87 1.87 -5.81 6.15
N LEU A 88 2.81 -6.23 7.02
CA LEU A 88 4.15 -5.66 7.07
C LEU A 88 4.92 -6.01 5.79
N VAL A 89 5.33 -4.99 5.06
CA VAL A 89 6.20 -5.08 3.88
C VAL A 89 7.44 -4.24 4.12
N ILE A 90 8.61 -4.82 3.84
CA ILE A 90 9.88 -4.09 3.87
C ILE A 90 10.52 -4.21 2.50
N ASP A 91 10.90 -3.06 1.93
CA ASP A 91 11.57 -2.95 0.65
C ASP A 91 12.74 -1.98 0.77
N GLY A 92 13.94 -2.52 1.05
CA GLY A 92 15.15 -1.75 1.28
C GLY A 92 15.03 -0.77 2.44
N ASP A 93 14.86 0.51 2.11
CA ASP A 93 14.74 1.65 3.04
C ASP A 93 13.29 1.98 3.40
N THR A 94 12.31 1.33 2.76
CA THR A 94 10.88 1.59 2.97
C THR A 94 10.23 0.47 3.78
N VAL A 95 9.40 0.85 4.73
CA VAL A 95 8.55 -0.04 5.53
C VAL A 95 7.10 0.40 5.39
N THR A 96 6.21 -0.53 5.11
CA THR A 96 4.77 -0.30 5.06
C THR A 96 4.06 -1.31 5.94
N TRP A 97 3.07 -0.88 6.72
CA TRP A 97 2.24 -1.78 7.51
C TRP A 97 0.85 -1.17 7.71
N LYS A 98 -0.10 -1.99 8.14
CA LYS A 98 -1.42 -1.54 8.56
C LYS A 98 -1.64 -1.79 10.04
N GLN A 99 -2.41 -0.93 10.68
CA GLN A 99 -2.76 -1.06 12.08
C GLN A 99 -4.10 -0.39 12.37
N VAL A 100 -4.89 -1.00 13.24
CA VAL A 100 -6.17 -0.42 13.65
C VAL A 100 -5.98 0.52 14.83
N PHE A 101 -6.62 1.68 14.78
CA PHE A 101 -6.74 2.62 15.90
C PHE A 101 -8.23 2.92 16.11
N GLY A 102 -8.85 2.28 17.10
CA GLY A 102 -10.30 2.37 17.30
C GLY A 102 -11.07 1.77 16.12
N GLU A 103 -11.79 2.59 15.38
CA GLU A 103 -12.55 2.18 14.18
C GLU A 103 -11.80 2.42 12.85
N TYR A 104 -10.61 3.03 12.91
CA TYR A 104 -9.83 3.38 11.73
C TYR A 104 -8.83 2.28 11.38
N ASP A 105 -8.83 1.86 10.12
CA ASP A 105 -7.76 1.05 9.52
C ASP A 105 -6.70 2.01 8.93
N VAL A 106 -5.53 2.09 9.56
CA VAL A 106 -4.50 3.05 9.20
C VAL A 106 -3.37 2.34 8.47
N THR A 107 -3.06 2.78 7.26
CA THR A 107 -1.89 2.35 6.50
C THR A 107 -0.74 3.33 6.75
N PHE A 108 0.40 2.82 7.23
CA PHE A 108 1.61 3.59 7.45
C PHE A 108 2.64 3.28 6.38
N LYS A 109 3.38 4.29 5.94
CA LYS A 109 4.54 4.14 5.07
C LYS A 109 5.67 5.00 5.61
N ALA A 110 6.81 4.38 5.87
CA ALA A 110 8.00 5.02 6.41
C ALA A 110 9.20 4.77 5.50
N THR A 111 10.06 5.77 5.33
CA THR A 111 11.29 5.70 4.53
C THR A 111 12.46 6.21 5.35
N LEU A 112 13.53 5.42 5.42
CA LEU A 112 14.78 5.81 6.07
C LEU A 112 15.51 6.89 5.26
N SER A 113 16.02 7.92 5.94
CA SER A 113 16.89 8.91 5.31
C SER A 113 18.23 8.29 4.90
N PRO A 114 18.93 8.82 3.88
CA PRO A 114 20.19 8.25 3.40
C PRO A 114 21.29 8.12 4.47
N ASP A 115 21.34 9.05 5.42
CA ASP A 115 22.26 8.99 6.56
C ASP A 115 21.84 7.94 7.61
N GLY A 116 20.58 7.54 7.62
CA GLY A 116 19.97 6.64 8.60
C GLY A 116 19.63 7.32 9.92
N ALA A 117 19.60 8.66 9.96
CA ALA A 117 19.31 9.42 11.17
C ALA A 117 17.79 9.60 11.42
N GLN A 118 16.97 9.55 10.36
CA GLN A 118 15.55 9.82 10.44
C GLN A 118 14.73 8.82 9.62
N VAL A 119 13.47 8.70 10.01
CA VAL A 119 12.44 8.05 9.21
C VAL A 119 11.35 9.08 8.96
N THR A 120 11.05 9.36 7.70
CA THR A 120 9.90 10.17 7.30
C THR A 120 8.81 9.28 6.76
N GLY A 121 7.56 9.71 6.86
CA GLY A 121 6.49 8.86 6.39
C GLY A 121 5.13 9.54 6.32
N THR A 122 4.18 8.74 5.85
CA THR A 122 2.77 9.10 5.73
C THR A 122 1.90 8.08 6.44
N LEU A 123 0.72 8.52 6.84
CA LEU A 123 -0.35 7.64 7.30
C LEU A 123 -1.64 7.98 6.55
N GLU A 124 -2.43 6.96 6.26
CA GLU A 124 -3.74 7.07 5.60
C GLU A 124 -4.77 6.31 6.43
N ALA A 125 -5.79 7.00 6.91
CA ALA A 125 -6.86 6.43 7.71
C ALA A 125 -8.07 6.08 6.83
N MET A 126 -8.55 4.84 6.98
CA MET A 126 -9.74 4.32 6.32
C MET A 126 -10.81 3.98 7.35
N GLN A 127 -12.08 4.28 7.05
CA GLN A 127 -13.23 3.89 7.86
C GLN A 127 -14.29 3.26 6.95
N GLY A 128 -14.70 2.02 7.23
CA GLY A 128 -15.69 1.31 6.41
C GLY A 128 -15.28 1.15 4.94
N GLY A 129 -13.98 1.12 4.63
CA GLY A 129 -13.45 1.02 3.27
C GLY A 129 -13.31 2.36 2.53
N SER A 130 -13.67 3.48 3.15
CA SER A 130 -13.52 4.82 2.59
C SER A 130 -12.35 5.56 3.23
N PHE A 131 -11.63 6.37 2.46
CA PHE A 131 -10.59 7.27 2.97
C PHE A 131 -11.22 8.39 3.80
N VAL A 132 -10.70 8.62 5.00
CA VAL A 132 -11.23 9.63 5.94
C VAL A 132 -10.21 10.65 6.40
N GLY A 133 -8.93 10.47 6.10
CA GLY A 133 -7.89 11.45 6.43
C GLY A 133 -6.48 10.93 6.22
N GLY A 134 -5.54 11.87 6.08
CA GLY A 134 -4.13 11.57 5.91
C GLY A 134 -3.26 12.30 6.92
N GLY A 135 -1.98 11.96 6.92
CA GLY A 135 -0.99 12.64 7.72
C GLY A 135 0.44 12.32 7.31
N SER A 136 1.36 13.03 7.95
CA SER A 136 2.80 12.84 7.79
C SER A 136 3.51 12.84 9.12
N TYR A 137 4.69 12.25 9.17
CA TYR A 137 5.53 12.24 10.36
C TYR A 137 7.01 12.26 10.02
N THR A 138 7.80 12.72 10.98
CA THR A 138 9.26 12.66 10.96
C THR A 138 9.72 12.14 12.31
N LEU A 139 10.43 11.02 12.31
CA LEU A 139 10.90 10.36 13.51
C LEU A 139 12.43 10.36 13.52
N ALA A 140 13.01 10.62 14.69
CA ALA A 140 14.41 10.41 14.96
C ALA A 140 14.61 9.10 15.71
N LYS A 141 15.80 8.51 15.57
CA LYS A 141 16.15 7.31 16.34
C LYS A 141 16.25 7.66 17.82
N LYS A 142 15.68 6.82 18.68
CA LYS A 142 15.70 6.97 20.14
C LYS A 142 16.94 6.32 20.77
#